data_AF-A0A9P7M889-F1
#
_entry.id   AF-A0A9P7M889-F1
#
_cell.length_a   1.000
_cell.length_b   1.000
_cell.length_c   1.000
_cell.angle_alpha   90.00
_cell.angle_beta   90.00
_cell.angle_gamma   90.00
#
_symmetry.space_group_name_H-M   'P 1'
#
loop_
_entity.id
_entity.type
_entity.pdbx_description
1 polymer ?
#
loop_
_entity_poly.entity_id
_entity_poly.type
_entity_poly.pdbx_seq_one_letter_code
_entity_poly.pdbx_strand_id
1 'polypeptide(L)'
;MVVHISRGQLLASSKIYHLDFDLFGIKAHWHKRVVRSGPNTLCPFEENPPDRLIEEDDILIVDLGPVFEAWEADFGRTFVLGSDAGKLKLRDALKPMWHNVKLEYDSNPDISGEELYGCAVRAAEAEGWVFEIWGAHRGAHYGFVSA
;
A
#
# COMPACT_ATOMS: atom_id res chain seq x y z
N MET A 1 -11.30 -4.28 8.23
CA MET A 1 -11.57 -2.98 7.58
C MET A 1 -12.65 -3.18 6.53
N VAL A 2 -13.77 -2.46 6.63
CA VAL A 2 -14.85 -2.48 5.62
C VAL A 2 -14.78 -1.18 4.83
N VAL A 3 -14.46 -1.27 3.54
CA VAL A 3 -14.52 -0.13 2.62
C VAL A 3 -15.93 -0.08 2.05
N HIS A 4 -16.61 1.05 2.21
CA HIS A 4 -17.97 1.25 1.69
C HIS A 4 -17.92 1.95 0.33
N ILE A 5 -18.51 1.30 -0.67
CA ILE A 5 -18.73 1.81 -2.02
C ILE A 5 -19.57 3.10 -1.97
N SER A 6 -19.37 3.99 -2.95
CA SER A 6 -20.09 5.28 -3.11
C SER A 6 -19.85 6.30 -1.99
N ARG A 7 -18.72 6.19 -1.28
CA ARG A 7 -18.24 7.21 -0.33
C ARG A 7 -16.87 7.74 -0.75
N GLY A 8 -16.55 8.96 -0.34
CA GLY A 8 -15.27 9.60 -0.64
C GLY A 8 -14.09 8.89 0.03
N GLN A 9 -12.92 8.98 -0.61
CA GLN A 9 -11.65 8.46 -0.10
C GLN A 9 -11.26 9.12 1.23
N LEU A 10 -11.46 10.43 1.36
CA LEU A 10 -11.19 11.15 2.60
C LEU A 10 -12.09 10.66 3.76
N LEU A 11 -13.36 10.37 3.47
CA LEU A 11 -14.27 9.82 4.47
C LEU A 11 -13.85 8.41 4.91
N ALA A 12 -13.37 7.57 3.99
CA ALA A 12 -12.83 6.26 4.33
C ALA A 12 -11.58 6.39 5.23
N SER A 13 -10.64 7.29 4.90
CA SER A 13 -9.47 7.59 5.73
C SER A 13 -9.85 8.06 7.13
N SER A 14 -10.80 8.99 7.25
CA SER A 14 -11.29 9.47 8.56
C SER A 14 -11.95 8.36 9.38
N LYS A 15 -12.72 7.46 8.75
CA LYS A 15 -13.33 6.33 9.45
C LYS A 15 -12.29 5.34 9.98
N ILE A 16 -11.22 5.07 9.23
CA ILE A 16 -10.13 4.21 9.70
C ILE A 16 -9.45 4.87 10.90
N TYR A 17 -9.14 6.17 10.81
CA TYR A 17 -8.56 6.91 11.94
C TYR A 17 -9.40 6.83 13.22
N HIS A 18 -10.71 7.05 13.12
CA HIS A 18 -11.60 6.94 14.28
C HIS A 18 -11.67 5.51 14.82
N LEU A 19 -11.70 4.50 13.95
CA LEU A 19 -11.69 3.10 14.35
C LEU A 19 -10.39 2.73 15.09
N ASP A 20 -9.24 3.18 14.59
CA ASP A 20 -7.93 2.96 15.20
C ASP A 20 -7.84 3.62 16.59
N PHE A 21 -8.39 4.82 16.73
CA PHE A 21 -8.52 5.49 18.02
C PHE A 21 -9.44 4.74 18.99
N ASP A 22 -10.63 4.35 18.53
CA ASP A 22 -11.64 3.70 19.38
C ASP A 22 -11.20 2.32 19.87
N LEU A 23 -10.50 1.55 19.02
CA LEU A 23 -10.06 0.19 19.35
C LEU A 23 -8.72 0.15 20.08
N PHE A 24 -7.78 1.03 19.73
CA PHE A 24 -6.38 0.91 20.15
C PHE A 24 -5.81 2.19 20.78
N GLY A 25 -6.59 3.28 20.82
CA GLY A 25 -6.14 4.55 21.37
C GLY A 25 -5.06 5.25 20.54
N ILE A 26 -4.90 4.87 19.27
CA ILE A 26 -3.92 5.48 18.35
C ILE A 26 -4.35 6.91 18.05
N LYS A 27 -3.47 7.89 18.33
CA LYS A 27 -3.78 9.32 18.18
C LYS A 27 -2.98 10.01 17.08
N ALA A 28 -1.80 9.49 16.78
CA ALA A 28 -0.83 10.10 15.90
C ALA A 28 -0.46 9.17 14.74
N HIS A 29 -0.13 9.79 13.61
CA HIS A 29 0.49 9.14 12.47
C HIS A 29 1.72 9.96 12.08
N TRP A 30 2.82 9.31 11.74
CA TRP A 30 4.10 9.97 11.42
C TRP A 30 4.14 10.49 9.98
N HIS A 31 3.29 9.95 9.10
CA HIS A 31 3.00 10.51 7.78
C HIS A 31 1.50 10.66 7.52
N LYS A 32 1.15 11.29 6.39
CA LYS A 32 -0.26 11.46 6.01
C LYS A 32 -0.95 10.13 5.73
N ARG A 33 -2.19 9.99 6.19
CA ARG A 33 -3.02 8.80 5.92
C ARG A 33 -3.53 8.81 4.49
N VAL A 34 -3.18 7.80 3.72
CA VAL A 34 -3.56 7.68 2.31
C VAL A 34 -4.60 6.59 2.16
N VAL A 35 -5.77 6.97 1.64
CA VAL A 35 -6.73 6.05 1.03
C VAL A 35 -6.95 6.55 -0.39
N ARG A 36 -6.58 5.77 -1.39
CA ARG A 36 -6.71 6.13 -2.80
C ARG A 36 -7.45 5.05 -3.57
N SER A 37 -8.35 5.43 -4.47
CA SER A 37 -9.12 4.50 -5.30
C SER A 37 -9.01 4.81 -6.79
N GLY A 38 -9.09 3.76 -7.60
CA GLY A 38 -9.07 3.87 -9.06
C GLY A 38 -7.86 4.65 -9.56
N PRO A 39 -8.02 5.64 -10.47
CA PRO A 39 -6.92 6.42 -11.00
C PRO A 39 -6.07 7.15 -9.94
N ASN A 40 -6.63 7.48 -8.77
CA ASN A 40 -5.87 8.15 -7.72
C ASN A 40 -4.77 7.25 -7.15
N THR A 41 -4.82 5.93 -7.34
CA THR A 41 -3.74 4.99 -6.94
C THR A 41 -2.45 5.18 -7.73
N LEU A 42 -2.45 6.05 -8.75
CA LEU A 42 -1.29 6.36 -9.57
C LEU A 42 -0.67 7.73 -9.23
N CYS A 43 -1.24 8.49 -8.29
CA CYS A 43 -0.74 9.80 -7.90
C CYS A 43 0.45 9.71 -6.94
N PRO A 44 1.52 10.52 -7.09
CA PRO A 44 2.58 10.73 -6.10
C PRO A 44 2.15 10.72 -4.65
N PHE A 45 2.97 10.10 -3.80
CA PHE A 45 2.78 10.19 -2.36
C PHE A 45 2.64 11.66 -1.97
N GLU A 46 3.50 12.57 -2.46
CA GLU A 46 3.43 14.01 -2.14
C GLU A 46 2.12 14.68 -2.60
N GLU A 47 1.52 14.23 -3.70
CA GLU A 47 0.32 14.82 -4.27
C GLU A 47 -0.93 14.60 -3.39
N ASN A 48 -1.91 15.49 -3.52
CA ASN A 48 -3.23 15.36 -2.90
C ASN A 48 -4.28 15.49 -4.00
N PRO A 49 -4.57 14.40 -4.75
CA PRO A 49 -5.59 14.45 -5.78
C PRO A 49 -6.96 14.79 -5.15
N PRO A 50 -7.89 15.39 -5.92
CA PRO A 50 -9.23 15.69 -5.43
C PRO A 50 -9.91 14.45 -4.82
N ASP A 51 -10.72 14.67 -3.79
CA ASP A 51 -11.54 13.60 -3.22
C ASP A 51 -12.49 13.08 -4.30
N ARG A 52 -12.53 11.76 -4.42
CA ARG A 52 -13.39 11.05 -5.37
C ARG A 52 -14.11 9.92 -4.64
N LEU A 53 -15.32 9.63 -5.11
CA LEU A 53 -16.10 8.49 -4.66
C LEU A 53 -15.42 7.18 -5.07
N ILE A 54 -15.40 6.23 -4.15
CA ILE A 54 -14.94 4.86 -4.38
C ILE A 54 -16.01 4.12 -5.20
N GLU A 55 -15.62 3.55 -6.33
CA GLU A 55 -16.51 2.85 -7.27
C GLU A 55 -16.50 1.33 -7.08
N GLU A 56 -17.52 0.64 -7.61
CA GLU A 56 -17.76 -0.80 -7.39
C GLU A 56 -16.63 -1.70 -7.90
N ASP A 57 -15.92 -1.30 -8.96
CA ASP A 57 -14.82 -2.07 -9.55
C ASP A 57 -13.44 -1.43 -9.28
N ASP A 58 -13.33 -0.53 -8.31
CA ASP A 58 -12.06 0.12 -8.01
C ASP A 58 -11.02 -0.85 -7.42
N ILE A 59 -9.76 -0.60 -7.76
CA ILE A 59 -8.60 -0.99 -6.96
C ILE A 59 -8.29 0.13 -5.97
N LEU A 60 -7.93 -0.21 -4.74
CA LEU A 60 -7.64 0.74 -3.68
C LEU A 60 -6.28 0.47 -3.06
N ILE A 61 -5.65 1.54 -2.61
CA ILE A 61 -4.46 1.50 -1.79
C ILE A 61 -4.77 2.23 -0.49
N VAL A 62 -4.49 1.55 0.62
CA VAL A 62 -4.54 2.12 1.96
C VAL A 62 -3.13 2.08 2.52
N ASP A 63 -2.59 3.24 2.85
CA ASP A 63 -1.23 3.44 3.34
C ASP A 63 -1.29 4.34 4.58
N LEU A 64 -0.82 3.80 5.70
CA LEU A 64 -1.06 4.32 7.04
C LEU A 64 0.17 4.16 7.91
N GLY A 65 0.58 5.25 8.56
CA GLY A 65 1.76 5.25 9.43
C GLY A 65 1.43 5.55 10.88
N PRO A 66 0.73 4.69 11.62
CA PRO A 66 0.34 4.95 13.00
C PRO A 66 1.57 4.99 13.92
N VAL A 67 1.46 5.75 15.00
CA VAL A 67 2.47 5.78 16.07
C VAL A 67 1.92 5.04 17.29
N PHE A 68 2.61 3.98 17.69
CA PHE A 68 2.34 3.20 18.89
C PHE A 68 3.32 3.62 19.97
N GLU A 69 2.83 4.30 21.01
CA GLU A 69 3.69 4.92 22.04
C GLU A 69 4.71 5.89 21.40
N ALA A 70 5.97 5.46 21.26
CA ALA A 70 7.06 6.20 20.63
C ALA A 70 7.57 5.56 19.32
N TRP A 71 6.90 4.50 18.84
CA TRP A 71 7.35 3.70 17.71
C TRP A 71 6.48 3.96 16.49
N GLU A 72 7.15 4.25 15.38
CA GLU A 72 6.53 4.40 14.07
C GLU A 72 6.30 3.02 13.46
N ALA A 73 5.06 2.76 13.05
CA ALA A 73 4.74 1.66 12.16
C ALA A 73 4.28 2.24 10.84
N ASP A 74 4.46 1.47 9.77
CA ASP A 74 4.04 1.82 8.42
C ASP A 74 3.30 0.59 7.86
N PHE A 75 2.18 0.79 7.18
CA PHE A 75 1.46 -0.33 6.60
C PHE A 75 0.71 0.07 5.34
N GLY A 76 1.03 -0.66 4.27
CA GLY A 76 0.34 -0.58 2.99
C GLY A 76 -0.53 -1.81 2.75
N ARG A 77 -1.72 -1.61 2.18
CA ARG A 77 -2.54 -2.71 1.67
C ARG A 77 -3.36 -2.32 0.44
N THR A 78 -3.37 -3.24 -0.52
CA THR A 78 -4.15 -3.12 -1.75
C THR A 78 -5.44 -3.94 -1.67
N PHE A 79 -6.55 -3.35 -2.11
CA PHE A 79 -7.87 -3.98 -2.17
C PHE A 79 -8.44 -3.88 -3.57
N VAL A 80 -9.30 -4.83 -3.95
CA VAL A 80 -10.07 -4.81 -5.20
C VAL A 80 -11.52 -5.04 -4.81
N LEU A 81 -12.42 -4.14 -5.20
CA LEU A 81 -13.84 -4.21 -4.83
C LEU A 81 -14.69 -5.01 -5.83
N GLY A 82 -14.27 -5.05 -7.09
CA GLY A 82 -14.93 -5.81 -8.14
C GLY A 82 -14.24 -7.13 -8.48
N SER A 83 -14.48 -7.58 -9.71
CA SER A 83 -14.04 -8.90 -10.20
C SER A 83 -13.14 -8.82 -11.44
N ASP A 84 -12.62 -7.64 -11.77
CA ASP A 84 -11.66 -7.51 -12.87
C ASP A 84 -10.44 -8.42 -12.66
N ALA A 85 -10.22 -9.33 -13.60
CA ALA A 85 -9.19 -10.35 -13.49
C ALA A 85 -7.77 -9.76 -13.43
N GLY A 86 -7.54 -8.61 -14.08
CA GLY A 86 -6.25 -7.93 -14.07
C GLY A 86 -5.93 -7.33 -12.71
N LYS A 87 -6.89 -6.61 -12.10
CA LYS A 87 -6.77 -6.03 -10.75
C LYS A 87 -6.58 -7.11 -9.70
N LEU A 88 -7.32 -8.21 -9.80
CA LEU A 88 -7.20 -9.36 -8.91
C LEU A 88 -5.81 -10.01 -9.04
N LYS A 89 -5.35 -10.27 -10.27
CA LYS A 89 -4.02 -10.82 -10.51
C LYS A 89 -2.92 -9.93 -9.93
N LEU A 90 -3.02 -8.61 -10.13
CA LEU A 90 -2.07 -7.65 -9.55
C LEU A 90 -2.06 -7.73 -8.03
N ARG A 91 -3.23 -7.58 -7.38
CA ARG A 91 -3.36 -7.65 -5.91
C ARG A 91 -2.78 -8.94 -5.35
N ASP A 92 -3.09 -10.07 -5.98
CA ASP A 92 -2.71 -11.39 -5.49
C ASP A 92 -1.22 -11.71 -5.67
N ALA A 93 -0.55 -11.04 -6.62
CA ALA A 93 0.90 -11.15 -6.80
C ALA A 93 1.70 -10.42 -5.70
N LEU A 94 1.15 -9.35 -5.09
CA LEU A 94 1.91 -8.49 -4.16
C LEU A 94 2.39 -9.23 -2.91
N LYS A 95 1.52 -10.04 -2.28
CA LYS A 95 1.85 -10.70 -1.01
C LYS A 95 2.92 -11.78 -1.16
N PRO A 96 2.82 -12.73 -2.11
CA PRO A 96 3.89 -13.71 -2.34
C PRO A 96 5.23 -13.03 -2.66
N MET A 97 5.22 -11.99 -3.49
CA MET A 97 6.42 -11.23 -3.84
C MET A 97 7.09 -10.61 -2.60
N TRP A 98 6.30 -10.05 -1.70
CA TRP A 98 6.78 -9.55 -0.40
C TRP A 98 7.41 -10.61 0.48
N HIS A 99 6.82 -11.80 0.55
CA HIS A 99 7.38 -12.87 1.37
C HIS A 99 8.71 -13.36 0.79
N ASN A 100 8.84 -13.40 -0.54
CA ASN A 100 10.07 -13.79 -1.21
C ASN A 100 11.19 -12.77 -0.95
N VAL A 101 10.93 -11.47 -1.15
CA VAL A 101 11.93 -10.42 -0.89
C VAL A 101 12.32 -10.36 0.58
N LYS A 102 11.34 -10.51 1.50
CA LYS A 102 11.62 -10.60 2.93
C LYS A 102 12.50 -11.81 3.28
N LEU A 103 12.28 -12.96 2.64
CA LEU A 103 13.10 -14.14 2.86
C LEU A 103 14.55 -13.91 2.43
N GLU A 104 14.79 -13.21 1.31
CA GLU A 104 16.14 -12.81 0.88
C GLU A 104 16.81 -11.91 1.92
N TYR A 105 16.07 -10.95 2.49
CA TYR A 105 16.57 -10.11 3.57
C TYR A 105 16.89 -10.90 4.85
N ASP A 106 15.96 -11.73 5.33
CA ASP A 106 16.11 -12.48 6.58
C ASP A 106 17.22 -13.55 6.47
N SER A 107 17.49 -14.09 5.27
CA SER A 107 18.50 -15.12 5.04
C SER A 107 19.89 -14.59 4.74
N ASN A 108 20.04 -13.28 4.45
CA ASN A 108 21.31 -12.65 4.16
C ASN A 108 21.52 -11.38 5.01
N PRO A 109 22.08 -11.52 6.23
CA PRO A 109 22.29 -10.40 7.15
C PRO A 109 23.17 -9.27 6.61
N ASP A 110 24.01 -9.57 5.62
CA ASP A 110 24.96 -8.62 5.03
C ASP A 110 24.46 -8.02 3.70
N ILE A 111 23.21 -8.32 3.29
CA ILE A 111 22.65 -7.82 2.03
C ILE A 111 22.62 -6.28 2.02
N SER A 112 23.14 -5.70 0.95
CA SER A 112 23.05 -4.25 0.75
C SER A 112 21.64 -3.84 0.30
N GLY A 113 21.32 -2.55 0.48
CA GLY A 113 20.05 -2.00 -0.02
C GLY A 113 19.90 -2.12 -1.55
N GLU A 114 21.01 -2.02 -2.29
CA GLU A 114 21.01 -2.19 -3.75
C GLU A 114 20.68 -3.63 -4.15
N GLU A 115 21.27 -4.61 -3.47
CA GLU A 115 21.00 -6.03 -3.73
C GLU A 115 19.55 -6.39 -3.37
N LEU A 116 19.05 -5.90 -2.24
CA LEU A 116 17.66 -6.10 -1.82
C LEU A 116 16.68 -5.44 -2.80
N TYR A 117 16.99 -4.25 -3.30
CA TYR A 117 16.25 -3.61 -4.38
C TYR A 117 16.25 -4.48 -5.64
N GLY A 118 17.40 -5.01 -6.03
CA GLY A 118 17.52 -5.95 -7.14
C GLY A 118 16.69 -7.22 -6.95
N CYS A 119 16.56 -7.73 -5.72
CA CYS A 119 15.66 -8.84 -5.41
C CYS A 119 14.19 -8.47 -5.68
N ALA A 120 13.75 -7.28 -5.26
CA ALA A 120 12.40 -6.80 -5.50
C ALA A 120 12.09 -6.62 -7.00
N VAL A 121 13.03 -6.05 -7.76
CA VAL A 121 12.92 -5.91 -9.22
C VAL A 121 12.76 -7.28 -9.89
N ARG A 122 13.66 -8.24 -9.59
CA ARG A 122 13.59 -9.59 -10.15
C ARG A 122 12.29 -10.31 -9.79
N ALA A 123 11.81 -10.14 -8.56
CA ALA A 123 10.57 -10.75 -8.10
C ALA A 123 9.35 -10.22 -8.86
N ALA A 124 9.33 -8.94 -9.22
CA ALA A 124 8.29 -8.36 -10.07
C ALA A 124 8.40 -8.84 -11.53
N GLU A 125 9.59 -8.82 -12.10
CA GLU A 125 9.84 -9.24 -13.49
C GLU A 125 9.47 -10.72 -13.72
N ALA A 126 9.74 -11.59 -12.74
CA ALA A 126 9.37 -13.01 -12.79
C ALA A 126 7.86 -13.26 -12.93
N GLU A 127 7.04 -12.32 -12.43
CA GLU A 127 5.57 -12.35 -12.52
C GLU A 127 5.04 -11.54 -13.72
N GLY A 128 5.95 -10.97 -14.53
CA GLY A 128 5.63 -10.16 -15.71
C GLY A 128 5.27 -8.71 -15.40
N TRP A 129 5.64 -8.20 -14.22
CA TRP A 129 5.41 -6.81 -13.82
C TRP A 129 6.67 -5.96 -13.98
N VAL A 130 6.45 -4.67 -14.22
CA VAL A 130 7.52 -3.67 -14.14
C VAL A 130 7.59 -3.17 -12.70
N PHE A 131 8.79 -3.16 -12.12
CA PHE A 131 9.02 -2.59 -10.80
C PHE A 131 9.33 -1.10 -10.93
N GLU A 132 8.60 -0.26 -10.21
CA GLU A 132 8.84 1.19 -10.17
C GLU A 132 8.92 1.68 -8.71
N ILE A 133 9.95 2.49 -8.43
CA ILE A 133 10.02 3.28 -7.20
C ILE A 133 9.24 4.57 -7.41
N TRP A 134 8.50 4.96 -6.37
CA TRP A 134 7.85 6.26 -6.28
C TRP A 134 8.83 7.41 -6.54
N GLY A 135 8.70 8.03 -7.72
CA GLY A 135 9.57 9.10 -8.24
C GLY A 135 9.65 9.20 -9.77
N ALA A 136 9.24 8.17 -10.52
CA ALA A 136 9.16 8.22 -11.99
C ALA A 136 7.99 7.36 -12.51
N HIS A 137 6.91 8.04 -12.92
CA HIS A 137 5.84 7.61 -13.84
C HIS A 137 5.50 6.11 -14.03
N ARG A 138 4.33 5.73 -13.46
CA ARG A 138 3.40 4.61 -13.81
C ARG A 138 3.47 3.29 -12.99
N GLY A 139 3.08 3.40 -11.72
CA GLY A 139 2.03 2.52 -11.16
C GLY A 139 2.39 1.07 -10.83
N ALA A 140 2.94 0.86 -9.64
CA ALA A 140 2.52 -0.18 -8.69
C ALA A 140 3.06 0.21 -7.31
N HIS A 141 2.19 0.43 -6.31
CA HIS A 141 2.66 0.64 -4.96
C HIS A 141 3.01 -0.69 -4.31
N TYR A 142 4.20 -0.76 -3.73
CA TYR A 142 4.53 -1.70 -2.68
C TYR A 142 4.86 -0.92 -1.41
N GLY A 143 4.03 -1.07 -0.38
CA GLY A 143 4.45 -0.79 1.00
C GLY A 143 5.09 -2.05 1.55
N PHE A 144 6.42 -2.14 1.52
CA PHE A 144 7.14 -3.16 2.29
C PHE A 144 7.45 -2.54 3.64
N VAL A 145 6.72 -2.95 4.67
CA VAL A 145 7.08 -2.59 6.04
C VAL A 145 7.28 -3.87 6.83
N SER A 146 8.51 -4.04 7.32
CA SER A 146 8.82 -4.92 8.43
C SER A 146 8.33 -4.28 9.71
N ALA A 147 7.52 -5.00 10.48
CA ALA A 147 7.42 -4.77 11.91
C ALA A 147 8.73 -5.19 12.61
#